data_AF-A0A7C5NZQ7-F1
#
_entry.id   AF-A0A7C5NZQ7-F1
#
_cell.length_a   1.000
_cell.length_b   1.000
_cell.length_c   1.000
_cell.angle_alpha   90.00
_cell.angle_beta   90.00
_cell.angle_gamma   90.00
#
_symmetry.space_group_name_H-M   'P 1'
#
loop_
_entity.id
_entity.type
_entity.pdbx_description
1 polymer ?
#
loop_
_entity_poly.entity_id
_entity_poly.type
_entity_poly.pdbx_seq_one_letter_code
_entity_poly.pdbx_strand_id
1 'polypeptide(L)'
;MAEKKLPKIFSIFPEVAPPVQKVVQFSQKLKWTLIVLVAFFVLGMIPLFGLGPNALQQFEYLSILLGAEFGSILSLGIGPIVTASIVLQLMVGAGLLKININDEEGRAYFESMQKLLSVIFIILEAALYVYTGGLAPNVNVPNQGLMKLILIFQLFLGGMLVLFMDDLSTKWGFGSGISLFIAAGVSKSLFIALLSPLRSPTNPDAYIGAIPMFLKSLVVSDIQTASLMFLTIFFTFAVFAIAVYVQAMKVEIPLSFERVRGYGIRWPLNFIYTSNIPVILVAALMANIQLIARLLQNMGRPVL
;
A
#
# COMPACT_ATOMS: atom_id res chain seq x y z
N MET A 1 -9.13 7.45 36.75
CA MET A 1 -8.96 8.60 35.85
C MET A 1 -7.51 9.03 35.94
N ALA A 2 -6.68 8.63 34.99
CA ALA A 2 -5.30 9.06 34.92
C ALA A 2 -5.16 9.83 33.60
N GLU A 3 -4.88 11.13 33.69
CA GLU A 3 -4.36 11.92 32.58
C GLU A 3 -3.11 11.21 32.05
N LYS A 4 -3.26 10.37 31.02
CA LYS A 4 -2.13 9.95 30.21
C LYS A 4 -1.81 11.12 29.28
N LYS A 5 -1.15 12.15 29.84
CA LYS A 5 -0.40 13.12 29.04
C LYS A 5 0.43 12.31 28.04
N LEU A 6 0.23 12.57 26.75
CA LEU A 6 1.03 12.00 25.67
C LEU A 6 2.51 12.04 26.12
N PRO A 7 3.19 10.89 26.32
CA PRO A 7 4.56 10.89 26.80
C PRO A 7 5.42 11.80 25.91
N LYS A 8 6.33 12.56 26.51
CA LYS A 8 7.27 13.52 25.86
C LYS A 8 8.03 12.94 24.65
N ILE A 9 8.00 11.62 24.47
CA ILE A 9 8.54 10.92 23.31
C ILE A 9 7.79 11.31 22.02
N PHE A 10 6.48 11.61 22.10
CA PHE A 10 5.68 11.98 20.92
C PHE A 10 5.95 13.41 20.41
N SER A 11 6.40 14.32 21.27
CA SER A 11 6.75 15.69 20.86
C SER A 11 8.10 15.81 20.14
N ILE A 12 8.86 14.73 20.02
CA ILE A 12 10.19 14.72 19.38
C ILE A 12 10.07 14.37 17.88
N PHE A 13 8.96 13.74 17.47
CA PHE A 13 8.81 13.31 16.08
C PHE A 13 8.31 14.46 15.19
N PRO A 14 8.92 14.64 14.00
CA PRO A 14 8.42 15.62 13.03
C PRO A 14 7.03 15.20 12.57
N GLU A 15 6.05 16.07 12.79
CA GLU A 15 4.66 15.85 12.44
C GLU A 15 4.18 16.97 11.50
N VAL A 16 3.38 16.61 10.50
CA VAL A 16 2.77 17.63 9.62
C VAL A 16 1.71 18.39 10.41
N ALA A 17 1.80 19.71 10.44
CA ALA A 17 0.80 20.52 11.14
C ALA A 17 -0.60 20.31 10.54
N PRO A 18 -1.63 20.08 11.37
CA PRO A 18 -3.01 19.99 10.89
C PRO A 18 -3.48 21.34 10.32
N PRO A 19 -4.46 21.35 9.40
CA PRO A 19 -4.99 22.58 8.85
C PRO A 19 -5.64 23.44 9.95
N VAL A 20 -5.38 24.75 9.91
CA VAL A 20 -5.95 25.74 10.85
C VAL A 20 -7.48 25.84 10.71
N GLN A 21 -8.00 25.50 9.52
CA GLN A 21 -9.44 25.50 9.23
C GLN A 21 -10.02 24.10 9.44
N LYS A 22 -11.15 24.03 10.15
CA LYS A 22 -11.86 22.77 10.45
C LYS A 22 -12.32 22.01 9.18
N VAL A 23 -12.49 22.71 8.06
CA VAL A 23 -12.82 22.13 6.76
C VAL A 23 -11.91 22.73 5.69
N VAL A 24 -11.03 21.90 5.13
CA VAL A 24 -10.18 22.28 4.00
C VAL A 24 -11.02 22.35 2.72
N GLN A 25 -10.86 23.41 1.94
CA GLN A 25 -11.56 23.58 0.66
C GLN A 25 -11.24 22.43 -0.32
N PHE A 26 -12.23 22.04 -1.14
CA PHE A 26 -12.08 20.93 -2.09
C PHE A 26 -10.87 21.09 -3.03
N SER A 27 -10.67 22.30 -3.59
CA SER A 27 -9.54 22.61 -4.48
C SER A 27 -8.19 22.37 -3.79
N GLN A 28 -8.08 22.74 -2.51
CA GLN A 28 -6.85 22.54 -1.74
C GLN A 28 -6.60 21.06 -1.44
N LYS A 29 -7.65 20.29 -1.11
CA LYS A 29 -7.54 18.84 -0.94
C LYS A 29 -7.06 18.15 -2.22
N LEU A 30 -7.66 18.52 -3.36
CA LEU A 30 -7.29 17.97 -4.66
C LEU A 30 -5.85 18.30 -5.02
N LYS A 31 -5.41 19.54 -4.79
CA LYS A 31 -4.04 19.97 -5.06
C LYS A 31 -3.03 19.14 -4.24
N TRP A 32 -3.24 18.97 -2.94
CA TRP A 32 -2.33 18.20 -2.09
C TRP A 32 -2.32 16.72 -2.44
N THR A 33 -3.49 16.12 -2.67
CA THR A 33 -3.59 14.72 -3.10
C THR A 33 -2.85 14.49 -4.42
N LEU A 34 -2.97 15.41 -5.39
CA LEU A 34 -2.27 15.28 -6.67
C LEU A 34 -0.75 15.44 -6.53
N ILE A 35 -0.28 16.39 -5.71
CA ILE A 35 1.15 16.56 -5.41
C ILE A 35 1.73 15.29 -4.78
N VAL A 36 1.04 14.73 -3.78
CA VAL A 36 1.45 13.48 -3.11
C VAL A 36 1.50 12.32 -4.09
N LEU A 37 0.52 12.19 -4.98
CA LEU A 37 0.46 11.11 -5.96
C LEU A 37 1.56 11.23 -7.04
N VAL A 38 1.87 12.45 -7.49
CA VAL A 38 3.01 12.68 -8.40
C VAL A 38 4.33 12.35 -7.71
N ALA A 39 4.53 12.81 -6.48
CA ALA A 39 5.73 12.51 -5.69
C ALA A 39 5.89 10.99 -5.49
N PHE A 40 4.79 10.27 -5.22
CA PHE A 40 4.78 8.82 -5.09
C PHE A 40 5.28 8.13 -6.36
N PHE A 41 4.75 8.48 -7.53
CA PHE A 41 5.22 7.87 -8.78
C PHE A 41 6.66 8.21 -9.13
N VAL A 42 7.11 9.45 -8.85
CA VAL A 42 8.50 9.85 -9.07
C VAL A 42 9.44 9.03 -8.18
N LEU A 43 9.11 8.84 -6.90
CA LEU A 43 9.93 8.04 -5.99
C LEU A 43 10.00 6.56 -6.41
N GLY A 44 8.91 6.02 -6.98
CA GLY A 44 8.90 4.66 -7.53
C GLY A 44 9.81 4.48 -8.75
N MET A 45 10.04 5.55 -9.51
CA MET A 45 10.93 5.50 -10.69
C MET A 45 12.42 5.64 -10.35
N ILE A 46 12.79 6.06 -9.14
CA ILE A 46 14.20 6.26 -8.76
C ILE A 46 14.79 4.93 -8.26
N PRO A 47 15.68 4.27 -9.02
CA PRO A 47 16.29 3.01 -8.59
C PRO A 47 17.25 3.23 -7.43
N LEU A 48 17.39 2.23 -6.55
CA LEU A 48 18.37 2.26 -5.47
C LEU A 48 19.79 2.14 -6.01
N PHE A 49 20.71 2.82 -5.35
CA PHE A 49 22.11 2.80 -5.75
C PHE A 49 22.80 1.54 -5.25
N GLY A 50 23.47 0.82 -6.15
CA GLY A 50 24.29 -0.34 -5.79
C GLY A 50 23.54 -1.67 -5.70
N LEU A 51 22.29 -1.75 -6.15
CA LEU A 51 21.54 -3.02 -6.25
C LEU A 51 22.15 -4.00 -7.27
N GLY A 52 22.11 -5.28 -6.93
CA GLY A 52 22.41 -6.38 -7.85
C GLY A 52 21.19 -6.87 -8.65
N PRO A 53 21.39 -7.60 -9.77
CA PRO A 53 20.32 -8.02 -10.68
C PRO A 53 19.34 -9.09 -10.14
N ASN A 54 19.69 -9.82 -9.08
CA ASN A 54 18.97 -11.05 -8.68
C ASN A 54 17.83 -10.86 -7.65
N ALA A 55 17.46 -9.63 -7.30
CA ALA A 55 16.60 -9.36 -6.14
C ALA A 55 15.08 -9.18 -6.44
N LEU A 56 14.70 -8.97 -7.69
CA LEU A 56 13.46 -8.24 -8.01
C LEU A 56 12.25 -9.08 -8.43
N GLN A 57 12.44 -10.32 -8.89
CA GLN A 57 11.35 -11.09 -9.53
C GLN A 57 10.38 -11.79 -8.55
N GLN A 58 10.78 -12.06 -7.30
CA GLN A 58 9.99 -12.92 -6.40
C GLN A 58 8.99 -12.18 -5.50
N PHE A 59 8.91 -10.85 -5.60
CA PHE A 59 7.97 -10.02 -4.81
C PHE A 59 6.99 -9.22 -5.69
N GLU A 60 6.99 -9.45 -7.00
CA GLU A 60 6.22 -8.66 -7.97
C GLU A 60 4.70 -8.70 -7.70
N TYR A 61 4.17 -9.81 -7.15
CA TYR A 61 2.75 -9.86 -6.78
C TYR A 61 2.45 -9.08 -5.49
N LEU A 62 3.36 -9.10 -4.51
CA LEU A 62 3.21 -8.38 -3.24
C LEU A 62 3.40 -6.86 -3.43
N SER A 63 4.21 -6.47 -4.41
CA SER A 63 4.52 -5.08 -4.74
C SER A 63 3.25 -4.29 -5.13
N ILE A 64 2.34 -4.92 -5.88
CA ILE A 64 1.09 -4.31 -6.34
C ILE A 64 0.16 -3.97 -5.16
N LEU A 65 0.03 -4.89 -4.19
CA LEU A 65 -0.85 -4.70 -3.03
C LEU A 65 -0.27 -3.75 -1.99
N LEU A 66 1.05 -3.76 -1.82
CA LEU A 66 1.75 -2.92 -0.84
C LEU A 66 2.18 -1.56 -1.42
N GLY A 67 1.75 -1.22 -2.63
CA GLY A 67 2.17 0.02 -3.31
C GLY A 67 3.69 0.20 -3.32
N ALA A 68 4.43 -0.91 -3.40
CA ALA A 68 5.87 -0.93 -3.34
C ALA A 68 6.42 -1.14 -4.76
N GLU A 69 7.55 -0.51 -5.07
CA GLU A 69 8.29 -0.79 -6.30
C GLU A 69 9.66 -1.32 -5.89
N PHE A 70 9.77 -2.65 -5.77
CA PHE A 70 11.02 -3.30 -5.41
C PHE A 70 12.12 -2.90 -6.38
N GLY A 71 13.26 -2.46 -5.84
CA GLY A 71 14.36 -1.92 -6.62
C GLY A 71 14.42 -0.40 -6.65
N SER A 72 13.39 0.30 -6.17
CA SER A 72 13.33 1.75 -6.06
C SER A 72 13.41 2.25 -4.61
N ILE A 73 13.42 3.57 -4.42
CA ILE A 73 13.28 4.19 -3.10
C ILE A 73 11.97 3.76 -2.39
N LEU A 74 10.92 3.42 -3.14
CA LEU A 74 9.65 2.90 -2.62
C LEU A 74 9.65 1.37 -2.39
N SER A 75 10.80 0.72 -2.25
CA SER A 75 10.83 -0.73 -2.05
C SER A 75 10.12 -1.20 -0.77
N LEU A 76 10.05 -0.35 0.28
CA LEU A 76 9.26 -0.66 1.49
C LEU A 76 7.75 -0.39 1.28
N GLY A 77 7.39 0.49 0.34
CA GLY A 77 6.02 0.91 0.09
C GLY A 77 5.29 1.38 1.35
N ILE A 78 4.02 0.97 1.48
CA ILE A 78 3.19 1.20 2.67
C ILE A 78 3.34 0.10 3.74
N GLY A 79 4.15 -0.93 3.48
CA GLY A 79 4.30 -2.13 4.33
C GLY A 79 4.49 -1.82 5.81
N PRO A 80 5.52 -1.04 6.20
CA PRO A 80 5.79 -0.71 7.59
C PRO A 80 4.63 0.01 8.30
N ILE A 81 3.92 0.89 7.59
CA ILE A 81 2.83 1.69 8.14
C ILE A 81 1.60 0.81 8.39
N VAL A 82 1.28 -0.05 7.42
CA VAL A 82 0.21 -1.02 7.57
C VAL A 82 0.54 -1.98 8.69
N THR A 83 1.72 -2.61 8.68
CA THR A 83 2.17 -3.54 9.73
C THR A 83 2.06 -2.93 11.13
N ALA A 84 2.50 -1.69 11.32
CA ALA A 84 2.33 -0.97 12.58
C ALA A 84 0.85 -0.83 12.98
N SER A 85 -0.01 -0.46 12.04
CA SER A 85 -1.46 -0.35 12.27
C SER A 85 -2.09 -1.70 12.61
N ILE A 86 -1.73 -2.79 11.93
CA ILE A 86 -2.22 -4.15 12.21
C ILE A 86 -1.86 -4.58 13.63
N VAL A 87 -0.57 -4.44 14.00
CA VAL A 87 -0.10 -4.83 15.33
C VAL A 87 -0.86 -4.07 16.41
N LEU A 88 -1.04 -2.76 16.26
CA LEU A 88 -1.80 -1.96 17.23
C LEU A 88 -3.29 -2.32 17.26
N GLN A 89 -3.93 -2.50 16.11
CA GLN A 89 -5.33 -2.90 16.03
C GLN A 89 -5.56 -4.25 16.70
N LEU A 90 -4.66 -5.22 16.52
CA LEU A 90 -4.71 -6.51 17.19
C LEU A 90 -4.49 -6.38 18.70
N MET A 91 -3.54 -5.56 19.15
CA MET A 91 -3.30 -5.33 20.58
C MET A 91 -4.48 -4.64 21.28
N VAL A 92 -5.13 -3.67 20.62
CA VAL A 92 -6.33 -3.01 21.15
C VAL A 92 -7.53 -3.97 21.12
N GLY A 93 -7.72 -4.70 20.02
CA GLY A 93 -8.80 -5.68 19.87
C GLY A 93 -8.70 -6.85 20.84
N ALA A 94 -7.48 -7.31 21.16
CA ALA A 94 -7.22 -8.32 22.19
C ALA A 94 -7.32 -7.79 23.63
N GLY A 95 -7.58 -6.49 23.82
CA GLY A 95 -7.68 -5.86 25.14
C GLY A 95 -6.35 -5.67 25.88
N LEU A 96 -5.21 -5.94 25.21
CA LEU A 96 -3.87 -5.73 25.77
C LEU A 96 -3.54 -4.24 25.93
N LEU A 97 -4.03 -3.42 25.00
CA LEU A 97 -3.96 -1.97 25.05
C LEU A 97 -5.36 -1.37 25.23
N LYS A 98 -5.63 -0.85 26.43
CA LYS A 98 -6.90 -0.15 26.74
C LYS A 98 -6.86 1.28 26.20
N ILE A 99 -7.00 1.43 24.90
CA ILE A 99 -7.11 2.73 24.22
C ILE A 99 -8.55 2.89 23.73
N ASN A 100 -9.22 3.96 24.16
CA ASN A 100 -10.56 4.26 23.67
C ASN A 100 -10.47 5.04 22.35
N ILE A 101 -10.64 4.36 21.22
CA ILE A 101 -10.60 4.98 19.88
C ILE A 101 -11.83 5.88 19.63
N ASN A 102 -12.84 5.86 20.50
CA ASN A 102 -13.99 6.75 20.38
C ASN A 102 -13.71 8.17 20.89
N ASP A 103 -12.70 8.32 21.76
CA ASP A 103 -12.31 9.62 22.31
C ASP A 103 -11.25 10.28 21.43
N GLU A 104 -11.28 11.61 21.34
CA GLU A 104 -10.31 12.39 20.55
C GLU A 104 -8.87 12.18 21.03
N GLU A 105 -8.66 12.16 22.36
CA GLU A 105 -7.36 11.88 22.96
C GLU A 105 -6.87 10.45 22.65
N GLY A 106 -7.78 9.48 22.66
CA GLY A 106 -7.45 8.09 22.38
C GLY A 106 -7.09 7.86 20.91
N ARG A 107 -7.75 8.57 19.99
CA ARG A 107 -7.38 8.58 18.56
C ARG A 107 -6.00 9.19 18.34
N ALA A 108 -5.74 10.35 18.93
CA ALA A 108 -4.44 11.01 18.83
C ALA A 108 -3.31 10.12 19.40
N TYR A 109 -3.56 9.44 20.51
CA TYR A 109 -2.62 8.48 21.09
C TYR A 109 -2.37 7.27 20.18
N PHE A 110 -3.43 6.70 19.61
CA PHE A 110 -3.32 5.58 18.66
C PHE A 110 -2.50 5.99 17.43
N GLU A 111 -2.77 7.16 16.85
CA GLU A 111 -2.06 7.69 15.69
C GLU A 111 -0.57 7.92 16.00
N SER A 112 -0.28 8.50 17.17
CA SER A 112 1.09 8.74 17.63
C SER A 112 1.86 7.42 17.82
N MET A 113 1.23 6.41 18.43
CA MET A 113 1.82 5.07 18.54
C MET A 113 2.03 4.41 17.19
N GLN A 114 1.09 4.56 16.25
CA GLN A 114 1.20 4.00 14.91
C GLN A 114 2.40 4.60 14.18
N LYS A 115 2.58 5.93 14.24
CA LYS A 115 3.74 6.60 13.64
C LYS A 115 5.05 6.10 14.23
N LEU A 116 5.15 6.02 15.56
CA LEU A 116 6.35 5.54 16.25
C LEU A 116 6.69 4.10 15.86
N LEU A 117 5.71 3.21 15.88
CA LEU A 117 5.92 1.81 15.46
C LEU A 117 6.26 1.72 13.97
N SER A 118 5.66 2.55 13.12
CA SER A 118 5.98 2.60 11.69
C SER A 118 7.45 2.92 11.46
N VAL A 119 8.03 3.88 12.19
CA VAL A 119 9.47 4.20 12.11
C VAL A 119 10.34 3.00 12.51
N ILE A 120 9.96 2.29 13.58
CA ILE A 120 10.66 1.08 14.01
C ILE A 120 10.59 0.01 12.92
N PHE A 121 9.42 -0.22 12.33
CA PHE A 121 9.25 -1.17 11.23
C PHE A 121 10.00 -0.73 9.97
N ILE A 122 10.09 0.57 9.66
CA ILE A 122 10.89 1.06 8.51
C ILE A 122 12.36 0.65 8.69
N ILE A 123 12.95 0.90 9.87
CA ILE A 123 14.35 0.54 10.16
C ILE A 123 14.53 -0.98 10.11
N LEU A 124 13.62 -1.72 10.75
CA LEU A 124 13.67 -3.16 10.85
C LEU A 124 13.51 -3.80 9.46
N GLU A 125 12.48 -3.47 8.70
CA GLU A 125 12.24 -4.02 7.35
C GLU A 125 13.35 -3.63 6.37
N ALA A 126 13.87 -2.40 6.44
CA ALA A 126 15.01 -1.98 5.61
C ALA A 126 16.25 -2.85 5.89
N ALA A 127 16.57 -3.09 7.16
CA ALA A 127 17.65 -3.99 7.55
C ALA A 127 17.36 -5.43 7.08
N LEU A 128 16.15 -5.93 7.32
CA LEU A 128 15.77 -7.28 6.92
C LEU A 128 15.88 -7.49 5.42
N TYR A 129 15.35 -6.60 4.58
CA TYR A 129 15.44 -6.75 3.11
C TYR A 129 16.89 -6.79 2.61
N VAL A 130 17.79 -6.01 3.21
CA VAL A 130 19.20 -5.97 2.80
C VAL A 130 19.99 -7.19 3.32
N TYR A 131 19.78 -7.57 4.60
CA TYR A 131 20.51 -8.70 5.20
C TYR A 131 20.03 -10.06 4.73
N THR A 132 18.74 -10.20 4.40
CA THR A 132 18.17 -11.44 3.82
C THR A 132 18.60 -11.68 2.39
N GLY A 133 19.22 -10.69 1.74
CA GLY A 133 19.51 -10.74 0.31
C GLY A 133 18.29 -10.46 -0.58
N GLY A 134 17.15 -10.06 -0.02
CA GLY A 134 15.99 -9.57 -0.78
C GLY A 134 16.31 -8.32 -1.61
N LEU A 135 17.21 -7.46 -1.13
CA LEU A 135 17.81 -6.34 -1.85
C LEU A 135 19.33 -6.36 -1.64
N ALA A 136 19.99 -7.33 -2.26
CA ALA A 136 21.43 -7.51 -2.13
C ALA A 136 22.22 -6.48 -2.96
N PRO A 137 23.36 -5.97 -2.44
CA PRO A 137 24.26 -5.16 -3.23
C PRO A 137 24.89 -5.99 -4.36
N ASN A 138 25.30 -5.31 -5.42
CA ASN A 138 26.00 -5.94 -6.54
C ASN A 138 27.26 -6.68 -6.05
N VAL A 139 27.48 -7.91 -6.52
CA VAL A 139 28.65 -8.74 -6.14
C VAL A 139 29.99 -8.09 -6.50
N ASN A 140 29.99 -7.16 -7.46
CA ASN A 140 31.20 -6.51 -7.97
C ASN A 140 31.67 -5.29 -7.16
N VAL A 141 30.98 -4.89 -6.07
CA VAL A 141 31.44 -3.74 -5.27
C VAL A 141 32.48 -4.16 -4.21
N PRO A 142 33.62 -3.42 -4.09
CA PRO A 142 34.73 -3.78 -3.20
C PRO A 142 34.37 -3.83 -1.71
N ASN A 143 33.37 -3.07 -1.26
CA ASN A 143 32.98 -3.00 0.15
C ASN A 143 31.49 -3.30 0.34
N GLN A 144 31.16 -4.59 0.37
CA GLN A 144 29.78 -5.06 0.52
C GLN A 144 29.14 -4.60 1.84
N GLY A 145 29.89 -4.46 2.92
CA GLY A 145 29.37 -4.01 4.21
C GLY A 145 28.90 -2.55 4.17
N LEU A 146 29.72 -1.66 3.61
CA LEU A 146 29.37 -0.26 3.44
C LEU A 146 28.19 -0.08 2.47
N MET A 147 28.16 -0.85 1.37
CA MET A 147 27.05 -0.79 0.42
C MET A 147 25.72 -1.23 1.05
N LYS A 148 25.72 -2.26 1.90
CA LYS A 148 24.51 -2.67 2.66
C LYS A 148 24.00 -1.52 3.53
N LEU A 149 24.88 -0.80 4.23
CA LEU A 149 24.48 0.36 5.04
C LEU A 149 23.90 1.50 4.20
N ILE A 150 24.49 1.78 3.02
CA ILE A 150 23.93 2.78 2.09
C ILE A 150 22.53 2.37 1.63
N LEU A 151 22.34 1.11 1.25
CA LEU A 151 21.02 0.60 0.85
C LEU A 151 20.00 0.71 1.97
N ILE A 152 20.35 0.31 3.20
CA ILE A 152 19.47 0.45 4.37
C ILE A 152 19.10 1.92 4.59
N PHE A 153 20.06 2.84 4.47
CA PHE A 153 19.81 4.27 4.63
C PHE A 153 18.88 4.83 3.53
N GLN A 154 19.05 4.40 2.28
CA GLN A 154 18.15 4.79 1.18
C GLN A 154 16.73 4.28 1.39
N LEU A 155 16.58 3.02 1.82
CA LEU A 155 15.30 2.41 2.16
C LEU A 155 14.63 3.10 3.34
N PHE A 156 15.40 3.45 4.37
CA PHE A 156 14.93 4.22 5.51
C PHE A 156 14.39 5.60 5.07
N LEU A 157 15.15 6.33 4.26
CA LEU A 157 14.70 7.61 3.70
C LEU A 157 13.42 7.45 2.88
N GLY A 158 13.33 6.44 2.03
CA GLY A 158 12.13 6.13 1.27
C GLY A 158 10.91 5.85 2.16
N GLY A 159 11.06 4.99 3.16
CA GLY A 159 10.00 4.70 4.12
C GLY A 159 9.55 5.92 4.92
N MET A 160 10.50 6.76 5.35
CA MET A 160 10.19 8.03 6.04
C MET A 160 9.43 9.00 5.14
N LEU A 161 9.79 9.11 3.85
CA LEU A 161 9.05 9.94 2.89
C LEU A 161 7.61 9.45 2.73
N VAL A 162 7.39 8.13 2.59
CA VAL A 162 6.03 7.57 2.49
C VAL A 162 5.22 7.87 3.75
N LEU A 163 5.82 7.74 4.94
CA LEU A 163 5.17 8.07 6.21
C LEU A 163 4.73 9.54 6.27
N PHE A 164 5.59 10.47 5.84
CA PHE A 164 5.23 11.90 5.80
C PHE A 164 4.18 12.21 4.73
N MET A 165 4.23 11.52 3.60
CA MET A 165 3.23 11.68 2.55
C MET A 165 1.86 11.13 2.98
N ASP A 166 1.83 10.05 3.77
CA ASP A 166 0.60 9.54 4.37
C ASP A 166 0.02 10.53 5.40
N ASP A 167 0.86 11.11 6.26
CA ASP A 167 0.44 12.14 7.23
C ASP A 167 -0.09 13.40 6.51
N LEU A 168 0.60 13.84 5.46
CA LEU A 168 0.17 14.97 4.63
C LEU A 168 -1.17 14.68 3.94
N SER A 169 -1.35 13.50 3.35
CA SER A 169 -2.60 13.12 2.70
C SER A 169 -3.76 12.98 3.69
N THR A 170 -3.51 12.43 4.87
CA THR A 170 -4.52 12.24 5.92
C THR A 170 -5.03 13.57 6.47
N LYS A 171 -4.14 14.56 6.62
CA LYS A 171 -4.50 15.89 7.15
C LYS A 171 -5.01 16.87 6.09
N TRP A 172 -4.41 16.87 4.90
CA TRP A 172 -4.67 17.88 3.87
C TRP A 172 -5.37 17.34 2.62
N GLY A 173 -5.39 16.03 2.39
CA GLY A 173 -5.90 15.38 1.19
C GLY A 173 -7.27 14.73 1.34
N PHE A 174 -7.59 13.85 0.38
CA PHE A 174 -8.77 12.99 0.41
C PHE A 174 -8.46 11.64 1.06
N GLY A 175 -8.93 11.46 2.29
CA GLY A 175 -8.79 10.19 3.00
C GLY A 175 -7.35 9.88 3.42
N SER A 176 -7.07 8.61 3.70
CA SER A 176 -5.74 8.15 4.10
C SER A 176 -4.79 8.06 2.90
N GLY A 177 -3.51 8.39 3.09
CA GLY A 177 -2.49 8.21 2.06
C GLY A 177 -2.30 6.74 1.71
N ILE A 178 -2.40 5.82 2.67
CA ILE A 178 -2.33 4.37 2.44
C ILE A 178 -3.33 3.94 1.35
N SER A 179 -4.61 4.32 1.47
CA SER A 179 -5.61 3.93 0.46
C SER A 179 -5.36 4.58 -0.90
N LEU A 180 -4.85 5.82 -0.91
CA LEU A 180 -4.47 6.52 -2.13
C LEU A 180 -3.31 5.80 -2.85
N PHE A 181 -2.27 5.37 -2.12
CA PHE A 181 -1.11 4.68 -2.70
C PHE A 181 -1.47 3.29 -3.23
N ILE A 182 -2.31 2.54 -2.52
CA ILE A 182 -2.83 1.25 -3.02
C ILE A 182 -3.62 1.48 -4.31
N ALA A 183 -4.56 2.42 -4.31
CA ALA A 183 -5.37 2.73 -5.49
C ALA A 183 -4.48 3.16 -6.68
N ALA A 184 -3.47 3.99 -6.44
CA ALA A 184 -2.52 4.42 -7.45
C ALA A 184 -1.69 3.26 -8.00
N GLY A 185 -1.16 2.38 -7.14
CA GLY A 185 -0.37 1.22 -7.53
C GLY A 185 -1.16 0.20 -8.35
N VAL A 186 -2.34 -0.18 -7.88
CA VAL A 186 -3.24 -1.10 -8.59
C VAL A 186 -3.68 -0.49 -9.93
N SER A 187 -4.05 0.79 -9.95
CA SER A 187 -4.44 1.47 -11.19
C SER A 187 -3.30 1.55 -12.20
N LYS A 188 -2.08 1.86 -11.74
CA LYS A 188 -0.86 1.86 -12.58
C LYS A 188 -0.62 0.49 -13.18
N SER A 189 -0.63 -0.57 -12.35
CA SER A 189 -0.42 -1.95 -12.80
C SER A 189 -1.45 -2.36 -13.86
N LEU A 190 -2.74 -2.09 -13.60
CA LEU A 190 -3.82 -2.37 -14.53
C LEU A 190 -3.66 -1.59 -15.85
N PHE A 191 -3.31 -0.32 -15.77
CA PHE A 191 -3.11 0.53 -16.95
C PHE A 191 -1.94 0.04 -17.82
N ILE A 192 -0.81 -0.33 -17.19
CA ILE A 192 0.35 -0.89 -17.89
C ILE A 192 -0.01 -2.24 -18.52
N ALA A 193 -0.66 -3.14 -17.78
CA ALA A 193 -1.04 -4.46 -18.26
C ALA A 193 -2.05 -4.43 -19.42
N LEU A 194 -2.93 -3.42 -19.47
CA LEU A 194 -3.91 -3.29 -20.55
C LEU A 194 -3.38 -2.51 -21.76
N LEU A 195 -2.71 -1.37 -21.54
CA LEU A 195 -2.48 -0.36 -22.57
C LEU A 195 -1.01 -0.16 -22.95
N SER A 196 -0.05 -0.79 -22.26
CA SER A 196 1.37 -0.57 -22.55
C SER A 196 1.74 -0.99 -23.99
N PRO A 197 2.21 -0.05 -24.84
CA PRO A 197 2.64 -0.35 -26.21
C PRO A 197 4.08 -0.87 -26.27
N LEU A 198 4.74 -1.06 -25.12
CA LEU A 198 6.12 -1.52 -25.05
C LEU A 198 6.21 -3.02 -25.35
N ARG A 199 7.32 -3.42 -25.99
CA ARG A 199 7.63 -4.83 -26.28
C ARG A 199 8.20 -5.49 -25.03
N SER A 200 7.90 -6.77 -24.84
CA SER A 200 8.41 -7.55 -23.73
C SER A 200 9.95 -7.71 -23.86
N PRO A 201 10.71 -7.55 -22.76
CA PRO A 201 12.15 -7.82 -22.75
C PRO A 201 12.50 -9.29 -23.04
N THR A 202 11.58 -10.21 -22.75
CA THR A 202 11.79 -11.66 -22.93
C THR A 202 11.37 -12.16 -24.30
N ASN A 203 10.44 -11.47 -24.97
CA ASN A 203 9.96 -11.78 -26.31
C ASN A 203 9.76 -10.48 -27.09
N PRO A 204 10.69 -10.12 -28.00
CA PRO A 204 10.60 -8.90 -28.81
C PRO A 204 9.31 -8.82 -29.66
N ASP A 205 8.69 -9.97 -29.91
CA ASP A 205 7.44 -10.09 -30.67
C ASP A 205 6.17 -9.95 -29.83
N ALA A 206 6.25 -9.95 -28.51
CA ALA A 206 5.08 -9.78 -27.65
C ALA A 206 5.01 -8.33 -27.12
N TYR A 207 3.83 -7.71 -27.19
CA TYR A 207 3.57 -6.49 -26.45
C TYR A 207 3.22 -6.81 -24.99
N ILE A 208 3.63 -5.94 -24.07
CA ILE A 208 3.32 -6.07 -22.64
C ILE A 208 1.83 -5.82 -22.39
N GLY A 209 1.23 -4.86 -23.11
CA GLY A 209 -0.19 -4.54 -23.00
C GLY A 209 -1.07 -5.55 -23.74
N ALA A 210 -2.12 -6.02 -23.07
CA ALA A 210 -3.10 -6.94 -23.63
C ALA A 210 -3.81 -6.38 -24.88
N ILE A 211 -4.15 -5.08 -24.90
CA ILE A 211 -4.84 -4.44 -26.04
C ILE A 211 -3.91 -4.32 -27.25
N PRO A 212 -2.69 -3.75 -27.15
CA PRO A 212 -1.73 -3.76 -28.26
C PRO A 212 -1.40 -5.16 -28.77
N MET A 213 -1.27 -6.15 -27.87
CA MET A 213 -1.00 -7.54 -28.25
C MET A 213 -2.18 -8.17 -29.00
N PHE A 214 -3.40 -7.89 -28.57
CA PHE A 214 -4.62 -8.32 -29.25
C PHE A 214 -4.68 -7.73 -30.68
N LEU A 215 -4.43 -6.43 -30.84
CA LEU A 215 -4.41 -5.80 -32.17
C LEU A 215 -3.32 -6.38 -33.08
N LYS A 216 -2.10 -6.59 -32.56
CA LYS A 216 -1.01 -7.21 -33.33
C LYS A 216 -1.35 -8.63 -33.76
N SER A 217 -1.83 -9.46 -32.84
CA SER A 217 -2.18 -10.86 -33.13
C SER A 217 -3.29 -10.99 -34.16
N LEU A 218 -4.22 -10.02 -34.22
CA LEU A 218 -5.23 -9.94 -35.26
C LEU A 218 -4.62 -9.63 -36.65
N VAL A 219 -3.64 -8.73 -36.72
CA VAL A 219 -2.95 -8.39 -37.97
C VAL A 219 -2.06 -9.53 -38.46
N VAL A 220 -1.37 -10.21 -37.54
CA VAL A 220 -0.48 -11.35 -37.83
C VAL A 220 -1.26 -12.66 -38.03
N SER A 221 -2.59 -12.65 -37.85
CA SER A 221 -3.48 -13.82 -37.95
C SER A 221 -3.12 -14.97 -36.99
N ASP A 222 -2.56 -14.66 -35.83
CA ASP A 222 -2.35 -15.63 -34.75
C ASP A 222 -3.62 -15.75 -33.89
N ILE A 223 -4.48 -16.67 -34.30
CA ILE A 223 -5.81 -16.90 -33.68
C ILE A 223 -5.67 -17.34 -32.22
N GLN A 224 -4.64 -18.13 -31.87
CA GLN A 224 -4.47 -18.61 -30.50
C GLN A 224 -4.15 -17.46 -29.56
N THR A 225 -3.14 -16.65 -29.89
CA THR A 225 -2.77 -15.53 -29.03
C THR A 225 -3.83 -14.44 -28.99
N ALA A 226 -4.52 -14.17 -30.11
CA ALA A 226 -5.63 -13.22 -30.16
C ALA A 226 -6.78 -13.65 -29.22
N SER A 227 -7.15 -14.92 -29.24
CA SER A 227 -8.22 -15.45 -28.38
C SER A 227 -7.88 -15.35 -26.89
N LEU A 228 -6.64 -15.65 -26.50
CA LEU A 228 -6.18 -15.55 -25.11
C LEU A 228 -6.19 -14.10 -24.60
N MET A 229 -5.72 -13.15 -25.42
CA MET A 229 -5.70 -11.73 -25.05
C MET A 229 -7.11 -11.14 -24.95
N PHE A 230 -8.00 -11.51 -25.88
CA PHE A 230 -9.42 -11.14 -25.79
C PHE A 230 -10.07 -11.67 -24.51
N LEU A 231 -9.85 -12.95 -24.19
CA LEU A 231 -10.41 -13.57 -23.00
C LEU A 231 -9.91 -12.90 -21.72
N THR A 232 -8.62 -12.53 -21.68
CA THR A 232 -8.01 -11.80 -20.58
C THR A 232 -8.68 -10.43 -20.39
N ILE A 233 -8.81 -9.63 -21.45
CA ILE A 233 -9.47 -8.32 -21.41
C ILE A 233 -10.94 -8.47 -20.97
N PHE A 234 -11.65 -9.44 -21.53
CA PHE A 234 -13.05 -9.71 -21.21
C PHE A 234 -13.23 -10.07 -19.73
N PHE A 235 -12.44 -10.99 -19.19
CA PHE A 235 -12.54 -11.36 -17.78
C PHE A 235 -12.11 -10.24 -16.84
N THR A 236 -11.09 -9.46 -17.18
CA THR A 236 -10.72 -8.27 -16.38
C THR A 236 -11.89 -7.29 -16.29
N PHE A 237 -12.57 -7.01 -17.40
CA PHE A 237 -13.74 -6.14 -17.41
C PHE A 237 -14.94 -6.76 -16.67
N ALA A 238 -15.18 -8.06 -16.86
CA ALA A 238 -16.28 -8.77 -16.20
C ALA A 238 -16.11 -8.77 -14.67
N VAL A 239 -14.91 -9.11 -14.17
CA VAL A 239 -14.60 -9.08 -12.74
C VAL A 239 -14.71 -7.66 -12.18
N PHE A 240 -14.22 -6.65 -12.92
CA PHE A 240 -14.37 -5.25 -12.51
C PHE A 240 -15.83 -4.82 -12.41
N ALA A 241 -16.66 -5.15 -13.41
CA ALA A 241 -18.08 -4.82 -13.41
C ALA A 241 -18.84 -5.52 -12.27
N ILE A 242 -18.55 -6.80 -12.03
CA ILE A 242 -19.14 -7.55 -10.90
C ILE A 242 -18.71 -6.92 -9.57
N ALA A 243 -17.43 -6.61 -9.39
CA ALA A 243 -16.93 -6.01 -8.16
C ALA A 243 -17.57 -4.65 -7.87
N VAL A 244 -17.70 -3.79 -8.89
CA VAL A 244 -18.38 -2.48 -8.77
C VAL A 244 -19.86 -2.66 -8.45
N TYR A 245 -20.54 -3.60 -9.11
CA TYR A 245 -21.95 -3.90 -8.86
C TYR A 245 -22.17 -4.34 -7.41
N VAL A 246 -21.41 -5.33 -6.93
CA VAL A 246 -21.54 -5.85 -5.56
C VAL A 246 -21.18 -4.78 -4.52
N GLN A 247 -20.15 -3.96 -4.76
CA GLN A 247 -19.77 -2.87 -3.87
C GLN A 247 -20.84 -1.75 -3.81
N ALA A 248 -21.58 -1.54 -4.91
CA ALA A 248 -22.65 -0.55 -4.97
C ALA A 248 -23.96 -1.02 -4.30
N MET A 249 -24.12 -2.32 -4.03
CA MET A 249 -25.31 -2.86 -3.39
C MET A 249 -25.47 -2.32 -1.96
N LYS A 250 -26.66 -1.79 -1.68
CA LYS A 250 -27.06 -1.27 -0.37
C LYS A 250 -28.33 -1.96 0.09
N VAL A 251 -28.35 -2.35 1.35
CA VAL A 251 -29.52 -2.89 2.03
C VAL A 251 -30.13 -1.74 2.84
N GLU A 252 -31.32 -1.31 2.43
CA GLU A 252 -32.07 -0.25 3.12
C GLU A 252 -32.89 -0.84 4.26
N ILE A 253 -32.55 -0.48 5.50
CA ILE A 253 -33.35 -0.84 6.67
C ILE A 253 -34.31 0.31 6.98
N PRO A 254 -35.64 0.10 6.98
CA PRO A 254 -36.59 1.14 7.35
C PRO A 254 -36.53 1.39 8.87
N LEU A 255 -36.27 2.63 9.26
CA LEU A 255 -36.32 3.08 10.65
C LEU A 255 -37.51 4.03 10.83
N SER A 256 -38.38 3.72 11.78
CA SER A 256 -39.44 4.61 12.23
C SER A 256 -39.02 5.30 13.54
N PHE A 257 -39.09 6.63 13.59
CA PHE A 257 -38.78 7.36 14.82
C PHE A 257 -39.99 7.40 15.75
N GLU A 258 -39.83 6.88 16.97
CA GLU A 258 -40.91 6.85 17.98
C GLU A 258 -41.37 8.25 18.40
N ARG A 259 -40.46 9.24 18.35
CA ARG A 259 -40.70 10.61 18.79
C ARG A 259 -41.49 11.46 17.78
N VAL A 260 -41.56 11.05 16.50
CA VAL A 260 -42.27 11.77 15.43
C VAL A 260 -43.08 10.77 14.61
N ARG A 261 -44.38 10.68 14.90
CA ARG A 261 -45.32 9.81 14.16
C ARG A 261 -45.28 10.14 12.66
N GLY A 262 -45.13 9.10 11.84
CA GLY A 262 -45.16 9.20 10.38
C GLY A 262 -43.82 9.54 9.70
N TYR A 263 -42.77 9.84 10.47
CA TYR A 263 -41.44 10.06 9.91
C TYR A 263 -40.63 8.76 9.91
N GLY A 264 -40.43 8.18 8.73
CA GLY A 264 -39.58 7.01 8.50
C GLY A 264 -38.40 7.37 7.60
N ILE A 265 -37.17 7.07 8.04
CA ILE A 265 -35.97 7.18 7.20
C ILE A 265 -35.52 5.76 6.83
N ARG A 266 -35.19 5.55 5.57
CA ARG A 266 -34.48 4.33 5.14
C ARG A 266 -32.99 4.55 5.34
N TRP A 267 -32.36 3.76 6.21
CA TRP A 267 -30.93 3.82 6.40
C TRP A 267 -30.25 2.82 5.47
N PRO A 268 -29.53 3.27 4.42
CA PRO A 268 -28.79 2.36 3.56
C PRO A 268 -27.53 1.87 4.26
N LEU A 269 -27.43 0.56 4.46
CA LEU A 269 -26.20 -0.11 4.86
C LEU A 269 -25.54 -0.71 3.61
N ASN A 270 -24.24 -0.51 3.45
CA ASN A 270 -23.51 -1.17 2.35
C ASN A 270 -23.55 -2.68 2.56
N PHE A 271 -23.83 -3.44 1.50
CA PHE A 271 -23.91 -4.90 1.57
C PHE A 271 -22.58 -5.52 2.03
N ILE A 272 -21.45 -5.00 1.52
CA ILE A 272 -20.11 -5.30 2.05
C ILE A 272 -19.75 -4.26 3.11
N TYR A 273 -20.15 -4.53 4.36
CA TYR A 273 -19.96 -3.57 5.47
C TYR A 273 -18.48 -3.31 5.82
N THR A 274 -17.62 -4.33 5.67
CA THR A 274 -16.17 -4.26 5.95
C THR A 274 -15.33 -3.84 4.74
N SER A 275 -15.95 -3.64 3.58
CA SER A 275 -15.28 -3.30 2.31
C SER A 275 -14.03 -4.17 2.05
N ASN A 276 -12.86 -3.55 1.91
CA ASN A 276 -11.59 -4.17 1.56
C ASN A 276 -10.60 -4.29 2.73
N ILE A 277 -10.91 -3.76 3.92
CA ILE A 277 -9.97 -3.73 5.06
C ILE A 277 -9.50 -5.14 5.46
N PRO A 278 -10.39 -6.15 5.67
CA PRO A 278 -9.94 -7.48 6.06
C PRO A 278 -9.01 -8.15 5.05
N VAL A 279 -9.28 -7.96 3.75
CA VAL A 279 -8.45 -8.52 2.67
C VAL A 279 -7.06 -7.89 2.68
N ILE A 280 -6.97 -6.57 2.88
CA ILE A 280 -5.71 -5.85 3.02
C ILE A 280 -4.92 -6.35 4.23
N LEU A 281 -5.60 -6.54 5.37
CA LEU A 281 -4.97 -7.05 6.60
C LEU A 281 -4.37 -8.45 6.39
N VAL A 282 -5.11 -9.36 5.75
CA VAL A 282 -4.64 -10.72 5.46
C VAL A 282 -3.48 -10.71 4.47
N ALA A 283 -3.56 -9.91 3.39
CA ALA A 283 -2.49 -9.82 2.40
C ALA A 283 -1.19 -9.28 3.01
N ALA A 284 -1.27 -8.23 3.84
CA ALA A 284 -0.11 -7.69 4.54
C ALA A 284 0.46 -8.70 5.56
N LEU A 285 -0.39 -9.42 6.30
CA LEU A 285 0.05 -10.47 7.21
C LEU A 285 0.77 -11.60 6.45
N MET A 286 0.23 -12.04 5.31
CA MET A 286 0.87 -13.05 4.46
C MET A 286 2.23 -12.58 3.94
N ALA A 287 2.36 -11.32 3.52
CA ALA A 287 3.63 -10.74 3.09
C ALA A 287 4.68 -10.81 4.21
N ASN A 288 4.30 -10.42 5.42
CA ASN A 288 5.18 -10.47 6.59
C ASN A 288 5.60 -11.91 6.95
N ILE A 289 4.66 -12.87 6.91
CA ILE A 289 4.97 -14.28 7.15
C ILE A 289 5.94 -14.81 6.08
N GLN A 290 5.75 -14.47 4.80
CA GLN A 290 6.66 -14.90 3.73
C GLN A 290 8.06 -14.31 3.91
N LEU A 291 8.17 -13.06 4.37
CA LEU A 291 9.46 -12.43 4.69
C LEU A 291 10.17 -13.19 5.81
N ILE A 292 9.46 -13.53 6.89
CA ILE A 292 10.01 -14.30 8.02
C ILE A 292 10.38 -15.73 7.62
N ALA A 293 9.57 -16.38 6.79
CA ALA A 293 9.87 -17.72 6.28
C ALA A 293 11.18 -17.73 5.49
N ARG A 294 11.40 -16.75 4.62
CA ARG A 294 12.65 -16.60 3.87
C ARG A 294 13.85 -16.31 4.76
N LEU A 295 13.68 -15.50 5.80
CA LEU A 295 14.71 -15.29 6.83
C LEU A 295 15.16 -16.61 7.44
N LEU A 296 14.19 -17.42 7.88
CA LEU A 296 14.43 -18.71 8.50
C LEU A 296 15.09 -19.71 7.53
N GLN A 297 14.65 -19.72 6.27
CA GLN A 297 15.27 -20.51 5.20
C GLN A 297 16.74 -20.14 4.97
N ASN A 298 17.05 -18.84 4.87
CA ASN A 298 18.42 -18.35 4.68
C ASN A 298 19.31 -18.58 5.90
N MET A 299 18.73 -18.68 7.10
CA MET A 299 19.42 -19.06 8.35
C MET A 299 19.57 -20.57 8.53
N GLY A 300 19.16 -21.40 7.55
CA GLY A 300 19.30 -22.86 7.60
C GLY A 300 18.25 -23.58 8.44
N ARG A 301 17.15 -22.92 8.83
CA ARG A 301 16.00 -23.52 9.52
C ARG A 301 14.74 -23.30 8.68
N PRO A 302 14.50 -24.07 7.61
CA PRO A 302 13.34 -23.87 6.76
C PRO A 302 12.06 -24.11 7.54
N VAL A 303 11.17 -23.12 7.55
CA VAL A 303 9.79 -23.24 8.02
C VAL A 303 8.96 -22.74 6.85
N LEU A 304 8.52 -23.70 6.01
CA LEU A 304 8.06 -23.59 4.63
C LEU A 304 9.18 -23.67 3.57
#